data_AF-A0A7X7PSC7-F1
#
_entry.id   AF-A0A7X7PSC7-F1
#
_cell.length_a   1.000
_cell.length_b   1.000
_cell.length_c   1.000
_cell.angle_alpha   90.00
_cell.angle_beta   90.00
_cell.angle_gamma   90.00
#
_symmetry.space_group_name_H-M   'P 1'
#
loop_
_entity.id
_entity.type
_entity.pdbx_description
1 polymer ?
#
loop_
_entity_poly.entity_id
_entity_poly.type
_entity_poly.pdbx_seq_one_letter_code
_entity_poly.pdbx_strand_id
1 'polypeptide(L)'
;MLDPVTMKMVDLALREDLAGYGDVTSSWTVPQGAQARAHVVAREEAVVSGLDVAEAVLWRVDASCGWRALATAGEEVAQGAVLAELWGDARHLLAAERTLLNFLRHLCGVATQARRFAQAVAGTGALVV
;
A
#
# COMPACT_ATOMS: atom_id res chain seq x y z
N MET A 1 -0.85 -12.94 8.90
CA MET A 1 -0.17 -13.63 7.79
C MET A 1 -1.12 -13.59 6.61
N LEU A 2 -0.71 -12.99 5.50
CA LEU A 2 -1.53 -12.94 4.29
C LEU A 2 -1.73 -14.36 3.75
N ASP A 3 -2.90 -14.62 3.18
CA ASP A 3 -3.17 -15.93 2.60
C ASP A 3 -2.38 -16.15 1.30
N PRO A 4 -2.20 -17.41 0.87
CA PRO A 4 -1.40 -17.73 -0.31
C PRO A 4 -1.94 -17.15 -1.61
N VAL A 5 -3.24 -16.84 -1.70
CA VAL A 5 -3.83 -16.25 -2.91
C VAL A 5 -3.44 -14.78 -2.99
N THR A 6 -3.52 -14.03 -1.90
CA THR A 6 -3.07 -12.62 -1.86
C THR A 6 -1.58 -12.52 -2.18
N MET A 7 -0.73 -13.39 -1.64
CA MET A 7 0.70 -13.37 -1.96
C MET A 7 0.98 -13.61 -3.46
N LYS A 8 0.21 -14.48 -4.12
CA LYS A 8 0.32 -14.67 -5.58
C LYS A 8 -0.06 -13.41 -6.36
N MET A 9 -1.02 -12.62 -5.88
CA MET A 9 -1.39 -11.35 -6.50
C MET A 9 -0.27 -10.32 -6.33
N VAL A 10 0.35 -10.24 -5.16
CA VAL A 10 1.54 -9.40 -4.91
C VAL A 10 2.67 -9.78 -5.87
N ASP A 11 3.00 -11.07 -5.96
CA ASP A 11 4.03 -11.57 -6.87
C ASP A 11 3.71 -11.30 -8.35
N LEU A 12 2.42 -11.35 -8.73
CA LEU A 12 1.99 -11.06 -10.09
C LEU A 12 2.12 -9.56 -10.40
N ALA A 13 1.68 -8.69 -9.50
CA ALA A 13 1.76 -7.25 -9.66
C ALA A 13 3.22 -6.77 -9.75
N LEU A 14 4.09 -7.27 -8.86
CA LEU A 14 5.52 -6.95 -8.92
C LEU A 14 6.20 -7.44 -10.20
N ARG A 15 5.80 -8.63 -10.70
CA ARG A 15 6.31 -9.13 -11.99
C ARG A 15 5.84 -8.30 -13.18
N GLU A 16 4.66 -7.70 -13.10
CA GLU A 16 4.16 -6.80 -14.14
C GLU A 16 4.92 -5.47 -14.13
N ASP A 17 5.06 -4.86 -12.95
CA ASP A 17 5.68 -3.55 -12.75
C ASP A 17 7.21 -3.58 -12.99
N LEU A 18 7.89 -4.65 -12.55
CA LEU A 18 9.35 -4.80 -12.63
C LEU A 18 9.82 -5.76 -13.72
N ALA A 19 8.96 -6.07 -14.70
CA ALA A 19 9.32 -6.98 -15.79
C ALA A 19 10.55 -6.47 -16.59
N GLY A 20 11.25 -7.40 -17.26
CA GLY A 20 12.36 -7.05 -18.16
C GLY A 20 13.60 -6.56 -17.40
N TYR A 21 13.89 -5.25 -17.51
CA TYR A 21 15.09 -4.64 -16.91
C TYR A 21 14.88 -4.11 -15.49
N GLY A 22 13.69 -4.30 -14.90
CA GLY A 22 13.34 -3.76 -13.58
C GLY A 22 13.20 -2.24 -13.57
N ASP A 23 13.43 -1.62 -12.42
CA ASP A 23 13.40 -0.15 -12.28
C ASP A 23 14.69 0.50 -12.84
N VAL A 24 14.69 0.67 -14.16
CA VAL A 24 15.79 1.31 -14.89
C VAL A 24 15.96 2.76 -14.45
N THR A 25 14.89 3.47 -14.12
CA THR A 25 15.01 4.88 -13.72
C THR A 25 15.79 5.00 -12.42
N SER A 26 15.41 4.25 -11.38
CA SER A 26 16.11 4.31 -10.09
C SER A 26 17.53 3.78 -10.17
N SER A 27 17.78 2.74 -10.95
CA SER A 27 19.15 2.20 -11.11
C SER A 27 20.13 3.19 -11.75
N TRP A 28 19.66 4.10 -12.61
CA TRP A 28 20.48 5.12 -13.26
C TRP A 28 20.53 6.46 -12.52
N THR A 29 19.48 6.81 -11.77
CA THR A 29 19.34 8.15 -11.16
C THR A 29 19.63 8.18 -9.66
N VAL A 30 19.52 7.04 -8.97
CA VAL A 30 19.72 6.95 -7.51
C VAL A 30 21.04 6.25 -7.22
N PRO A 31 21.96 6.81 -6.43
CA PRO A 31 23.21 6.14 -6.07
C PRO A 31 22.98 4.79 -5.38
N GLN A 32 23.85 3.81 -5.65
CA GLN A 32 23.81 2.51 -4.97
C GLN A 32 24.05 2.69 -3.47
N GLY A 33 23.24 2.04 -2.62
CA GLY A 33 23.35 2.10 -1.16
C GLY A 33 22.79 3.38 -0.54
N ALA A 34 22.24 4.30 -1.33
CA ALA A 34 21.55 5.46 -0.81
C ALA A 34 20.38 5.02 0.09
N GLN A 35 20.31 5.58 1.30
CA GLN A 35 19.24 5.28 2.25
C GLN A 35 18.17 6.37 2.19
N ALA A 36 16.90 5.97 2.29
CA ALA A 36 15.78 6.89 2.29
C ALA A 36 14.75 6.52 3.36
N ARG A 37 13.91 7.51 3.68
CA ARG A 37 12.68 7.36 4.47
C ARG A 37 11.53 7.99 3.69
N ALA A 38 10.37 7.37 3.77
CA ALA A 38 9.17 7.85 3.11
C ALA A 38 7.94 7.67 3.99
N HIS A 39 6.89 8.39 3.64
CA HIS A 39 5.58 8.32 4.28
C HIS A 39 4.53 7.99 3.23
N VAL A 40 3.64 7.06 3.56
CA VAL A 40 2.39 6.86 2.81
C VAL A 40 1.37 7.84 3.36
N VAL A 41 0.92 8.77 2.53
CA VAL A 41 0.02 9.86 2.93
C VAL A 41 -1.30 9.78 2.19
N ALA A 42 -2.42 9.81 2.92
CA ALA A 42 -3.75 9.91 2.35
C ALA A 42 -3.95 11.29 1.73
N ARG A 43 -4.30 11.34 0.43
CA ARG A 43 -4.56 12.62 -0.27
C ARG A 43 -6.03 13.05 -0.24
N GLU A 44 -6.90 12.19 0.25
CA GLU A 44 -8.34 12.39 0.41
C GLU A 44 -8.78 11.68 1.68
N GLU A 45 -9.99 11.95 2.15
CA GLU A 45 -10.62 11.18 3.23
C GLU A 45 -10.81 9.73 2.78
N ALA A 46 -10.48 8.78 3.66
CA ALA A 46 -10.54 7.36 3.32
C ALA A 46 -10.80 6.48 4.54
N VAL A 47 -11.33 5.28 4.30
CA VAL A 47 -11.28 4.15 5.23
C VAL A 47 -10.04 3.32 4.90
N VAL A 48 -9.15 3.15 5.87
CA VAL A 48 -7.87 2.46 5.68
C VAL A 48 -8.06 0.96 5.48
N SER A 49 -7.44 0.41 4.44
CA SER A 49 -7.43 -1.03 4.15
C SER A 49 -6.18 -1.44 3.37
N GLY A 50 -5.66 -2.63 3.63
CA GLY A 50 -4.55 -3.22 2.86
C GLY A 50 -3.12 -2.78 3.26
N LEU A 51 -2.92 -2.24 4.46
CA LEU A 51 -1.57 -1.87 4.94
C LEU A 51 -0.63 -3.07 5.04
N ASP A 52 -1.15 -4.24 5.39
CA ASP A 52 -0.44 -5.52 5.43
C ASP A 52 -0.04 -6.00 4.01
N VAL A 53 -0.91 -5.79 3.02
CA VAL A 53 -0.57 -6.06 1.61
C VAL A 53 0.54 -5.14 1.13
N ALA A 54 0.49 -3.85 1.47
CA ALA A 54 1.54 -2.89 1.12
C ALA A 54 2.89 -3.21 1.78
N GLU A 55 2.89 -3.62 3.06
CA GLU A 55 4.07 -4.13 3.76
C GLU A 55 4.65 -5.35 3.04
N ALA A 56 3.79 -6.30 2.64
CA ALA A 56 4.22 -7.48 1.92
C ALA A 56 4.82 -7.16 0.55
N VAL A 57 4.29 -6.17 -0.18
CA VAL A 57 4.91 -5.69 -1.44
C VAL A 57 6.33 -5.19 -1.18
N LEU A 58 6.51 -4.34 -0.16
CA LEU A 58 7.82 -3.79 0.19
C LEU A 58 8.82 -4.89 0.54
N TRP A 59 8.45 -5.81 1.44
CA TRP A 59 9.32 -6.91 1.84
C TRP A 59 9.58 -7.93 0.74
N ARG A 60 8.68 -8.03 -0.23
CA ARG A 60 8.89 -8.89 -1.39
C ARG A 60 9.94 -8.33 -2.35
N VAL A 61 10.07 -7.00 -2.42
CA VAL A 61 11.16 -6.31 -3.11
C VAL A 61 12.46 -6.40 -2.29
N ASP A 62 12.42 -6.05 -1.01
CA ASP A 62 13.56 -6.16 -0.10
C ASP A 62 13.12 -6.32 1.37
N ALA A 63 13.38 -7.49 1.94
CA ALA A 63 13.04 -7.84 3.32
C ALA A 63 13.87 -7.08 4.38
N SER A 64 14.92 -6.37 3.98
CA SER A 64 15.69 -5.51 4.89
C SER A 64 15.06 -4.13 5.10
N CYS A 65 14.09 -3.75 4.27
CA CYS A 65 13.35 -2.50 4.44
C CYS A 65 12.46 -2.54 5.69
N GLY A 66 12.44 -1.43 6.41
CA GLY A 66 11.57 -1.25 7.56
C GLY A 66 10.20 -0.69 7.17
N TRP A 67 9.19 -1.13 7.91
CA TRP A 67 7.81 -0.68 7.79
C TRP A 67 7.24 -0.40 9.18
N ARG A 68 6.44 0.66 9.29
CA ARG A 68 5.66 0.99 10.49
C ARG A 68 4.30 1.54 10.08
N ALA A 69 3.25 0.75 10.29
CA ALA A 69 1.89 1.24 10.18
C ALA A 69 1.60 2.27 11.28
N LEU A 70 0.97 3.38 10.90
CA LEU A 70 0.54 4.48 11.78
C LEU A 70 -0.99 4.61 11.84
N ALA A 71 -1.69 3.89 10.96
CA ALA A 71 -3.15 3.74 10.97
C ALA A 71 -3.52 2.25 11.07
N THR A 72 -4.79 2.00 11.41
CA THR A 72 -5.35 0.66 11.59
C THR A 72 -6.40 0.33 10.52
N ALA A 73 -6.60 -0.95 10.22
CA ALA A 73 -7.59 -1.37 9.24
C ALA A 73 -9.01 -1.00 9.70
N GLY A 74 -9.78 -0.37 8.82
CA GLY A 74 -11.13 0.13 9.09
C GLY A 74 -11.18 1.54 9.71
N GLU A 75 -10.03 2.15 10.01
CA GLU A 75 -9.93 3.52 10.50
C GLU A 75 -10.33 4.54 9.43
N GLU A 76 -11.12 5.54 9.82
CA GLU A 76 -11.44 6.70 8.99
C GLU A 76 -10.37 7.78 9.18
N VAL A 77 -9.73 8.18 8.09
CA VAL A 77 -8.62 9.13 8.10
C VAL A 77 -8.96 10.34 7.24
N ALA A 78 -8.49 11.51 7.67
CA ALA A 78 -8.60 12.75 6.91
C ALA A 78 -7.51 12.89 5.85
N GLN A 79 -7.71 13.78 4.88
CA GLN A 79 -6.66 14.21 3.97
C GLN A 79 -5.42 14.69 4.75
N GLY A 80 -4.24 14.24 4.31
CA GLY A 80 -2.96 14.56 4.94
C GLY A 80 -2.53 13.59 6.04
N ALA A 81 -3.39 12.64 6.44
CA ALA A 81 -3.02 11.61 7.41
C ALA A 81 -1.89 10.72 6.88
N VAL A 82 -0.91 10.43 7.73
CA VAL A 82 0.17 9.48 7.43
C VAL A 82 -0.27 8.09 7.86
N LEU A 83 -0.34 7.17 6.91
CA LEU A 83 -0.84 5.81 7.13
C LEU A 83 0.27 4.83 7.52
N ALA A 84 1.47 5.07 6.99
CA ALA A 84 2.65 4.26 7.28
C ALA A 84 3.94 5.04 7.02
N GLU A 85 5.00 4.67 7.73
CA GLU A 85 6.37 5.06 7.46
C GLU A 85 7.17 3.84 6.97
N LEU A 86 8.06 4.07 6.01
CA LEU A 86 8.94 3.05 5.45
C LEU A 86 10.35 3.61 5.25
N TRP A 87 11.37 2.76 5.41
CA TRP A 87 12.77 3.16 5.28
C TRP A 87 13.66 2.01 4.81
N GLY A 88 14.78 2.33 4.15
CA GLY A 88 15.72 1.34 3.61
C GLY A 88 16.48 1.87 2.41
N ASP A 89 16.97 0.95 1.56
CA ASP A 89 17.62 1.30 0.29
C ASP A 89 16.63 2.04 -0.62
N ALA A 90 17.02 3.24 -1.04
CA ALA A 90 16.17 4.14 -1.79
C ALA A 90 15.70 3.55 -3.13
N ARG A 91 16.51 2.72 -3.79
CA ARG A 91 16.12 2.06 -5.05
C ARG A 91 15.03 1.04 -4.80
N HIS A 92 15.10 0.29 -3.70
CA HIS A 92 14.07 -0.69 -3.34
C HIS A 92 12.77 -0.04 -2.89
N LEU A 93 12.85 1.07 -2.13
CA LEU A 93 11.65 1.84 -1.77
C LEU A 93 10.91 2.35 -3.02
N LEU A 94 11.64 2.89 -4.00
CA LEU A 94 11.07 3.41 -5.24
C LEU A 94 10.52 2.29 -6.13
N ALA A 95 11.23 1.16 -6.24
CA ALA A 95 10.77 0.01 -7.01
C ALA A 95 9.47 -0.59 -6.46
N ALA A 96 9.23 -0.51 -5.14
CA ALA A 96 8.00 -0.99 -4.52
C ALA A 96 6.84 0.02 -4.58
N GLU A 97 7.13 1.31 -4.76
CA GLU A 97 6.19 2.43 -4.56
C GLU A 97 4.92 2.29 -5.40
N ARG A 98 5.05 2.05 -6.71
CA ARG A 98 3.90 2.01 -7.61
C ARG A 98 2.96 0.87 -7.24
N THR A 99 3.52 -0.33 -7.08
CA THR A 99 2.75 -1.52 -6.75
C THR A 99 2.08 -1.40 -5.37
N LEU A 100 2.79 -0.94 -4.33
CA LEU A 100 2.21 -0.81 -2.99
C LEU A 100 1.09 0.24 -2.97
N LEU A 101 1.27 1.39 -3.64
CA LEU A 101 0.26 2.44 -3.69
C LEU A 101 -0.96 2.01 -4.50
N ASN A 102 -0.80 1.19 -5.54
CA ASN A 102 -1.92 0.66 -6.31
C ASN A 102 -2.83 -0.23 -5.44
N PHE A 103 -2.25 -1.11 -4.61
CA PHE A 103 -3.03 -1.90 -3.66
C PHE A 103 -3.76 -1.02 -2.66
N LEU A 104 -3.06 -0.10 -1.99
CA LEU A 104 -3.67 0.77 -0.98
C LEU A 104 -4.79 1.63 -1.57
N ARG A 105 -4.55 2.26 -2.72
CA ARG A 105 -5.57 3.10 -3.37
C ARG A 105 -6.83 2.30 -3.70
N HIS A 106 -6.67 1.08 -4.23
CA HIS A 106 -7.81 0.25 -4.59
C HIS A 106 -8.58 -0.22 -3.34
N LEU A 107 -7.87 -0.80 -2.37
CA LEU A 107 -8.48 -1.39 -1.17
C LEU A 107 -9.12 -0.33 -0.27
N CYS A 108 -8.45 0.81 -0.05
CA CYS A 108 -9.04 1.94 0.68
C CYS A 108 -10.24 2.51 -0.08
N GLY A 109 -10.19 2.60 -1.41
CA GLY A 109 -11.31 3.06 -2.23
C GLY A 109 -12.55 2.19 -2.07
N VAL A 110 -12.39 0.87 -2.15
CA VAL A 110 -13.47 -0.10 -1.92
C VAL A 110 -14.02 0.01 -0.50
N ALA A 111 -13.15 0.04 0.52
CA ALA A 111 -13.56 0.15 1.92
C ALA A 111 -14.33 1.45 2.21
N THR A 112 -13.86 2.57 1.64
CA THR A 112 -14.51 3.88 1.76
C THR A 112 -15.90 3.86 1.15
N GLN A 113 -16.04 3.28 -0.04
CA GLN A 113 -17.33 3.19 -0.71
C GLN A 113 -18.30 2.24 0.02
N ALA A 114 -17.81 1.11 0.52
CA ALA A 114 -18.60 0.19 1.34
C ALA A 114 -19.11 0.86 2.62
N ARG A 115 -18.26 1.64 3.31
CA ARG A 115 -18.65 2.43 4.48
C ARG A 115 -19.78 3.42 4.16
N ARG A 116 -19.68 4.13 3.03
CA ARG A 116 -20.73 5.07 2.58
C ARG A 116 -22.07 4.38 2.40
N PHE A 117 -22.09 3.21 1.75
CA PHE A 117 -23.33 2.44 1.60
C PHE A 117 -23.88 1.94 2.94
N ALA A 118 -23.01 1.44 3.83
CA ALA A 118 -23.42 0.97 5.15
C ALA A 118 -24.04 2.10 6.00
N GLN A 119 -23.46 3.31 5.93
CA GLN A 119 -24.02 4.50 6.58
C GLN A 119 -25.37 4.92 5.99
N ALA A 120 -25.53 4.84 4.66
CA ALA A 120 -26.77 5.22 3.99
C ALA A 120 -27.99 4.35 4.37
N VAL A 121 -27.75 3.08 4.76
CA VAL A 121 -28.81 2.15 5.19
C VAL A 121 -28.89 2.01 6.72
N ALA A 122 -28.16 2.83 7.49
CA ALA A 122 -28.16 2.77 8.94
C ALA A 122 -29.58 2.93 9.52
N GLY A 123 -29.96 2.05 10.44
CA GLY A 123 -31.29 2.05 11.07
C GLY A 123 -32.41 1.39 10.26
N THR A 124 -32.15 0.94 9.03
CA THR A 124 -33.17 0.28 8.18
C THR A 124 -33.28 -1.23 8.39
N GLY A 125 -32.29 -1.85 9.04
CA GLY A 125 -32.16 -3.31 9.13
C GLY A 125 -31.58 -3.97 7.86
N ALA A 126 -31.32 -3.21 6.79
CA ALA A 126 -30.65 -3.72 5.61
C ALA A 126 -29.13 -3.93 5.85
N LEU A 127 -28.57 -4.95 5.21
CA LEU A 127 -27.14 -5.28 5.24
C LEU A 127 -26.54 -5.05 3.86
N VAL A 128 -25.39 -4.37 3.80
CA VAL A 128 -24.56 -4.27 2.59
C VAL A 128 -23.71 -5.53 2.48
N VAL A 129 -23.89 -6.29 1.40
CA VAL A 129 -23.19 -7.56 1.11
C VAL A 129 -22.30 -7.44 -0.11
#